data_AF-A0A1W1HDL0-F1
#
_entry.id   AF-A0A1W1HDL0-F1
#
_cell.length_a   1.000
_cell.length_b   1.000
_cell.length_c   1.000
_cell.angle_alpha   90.00
_cell.angle_beta   90.00
_cell.angle_gamma   90.00
#
_symmetry.space_group_name_H-M   'P 1'
#
loop_
_entity.id
_entity.type
_entity.pdbx_description
1 polymer ?
#
loop_
_entity_poly.entity_id
_entity_poly.type
_entity_poly.pdbx_seq_one_letter_code
_entity_poly.pdbx_strand_id
1 'polypeptide(L)'
;MAQYKVLFESKEEIYGVVPRAYDLVHYSTKLEIKNGGKYPVSLEMSFVPPHPYAFNMPEKHSIKAQSITDAYSKVLKFFDKFGVVLER
;
A
#
# COMPACT_ATOMS: atom_id res chain seq x y z
N MET A 1 -23.66 -10.34 -12.50
CA MET A 1 -22.25 -9.96 -12.27
C MET A 1 -21.60 -11.08 -11.48
N ALA A 2 -20.43 -11.58 -11.87
CA ALA A 2 -19.75 -12.61 -11.10
C ALA A 2 -19.41 -12.07 -9.71
N GLN A 3 -19.96 -12.69 -8.67
CA GLN A 3 -19.68 -12.32 -7.28
C GLN A 3 -18.47 -13.14 -6.81
N TYR A 4 -17.34 -12.47 -6.64
CA TYR A 4 -16.13 -13.12 -6.12
C TYR A 4 -16.13 -13.09 -4.60
N LYS A 5 -15.81 -14.22 -3.98
CA LYS A 5 -15.73 -14.36 -2.52
C LYS A 5 -14.35 -13.91 -2.05
N VAL A 6 -14.31 -13.12 -0.97
CA VAL A 6 -13.06 -12.81 -0.25
C VAL A 6 -12.63 -14.07 0.49
N LEU A 7 -11.45 -14.58 0.14
CA LEU A 7 -10.84 -15.76 0.76
C LEU A 7 -9.96 -15.39 1.94
N PHE A 8 -9.34 -14.22 1.87
CA PHE A 8 -8.40 -13.74 2.88
C PHE A 8 -8.48 -12.22 2.98
N GLU A 9 -8.38 -11.74 4.22
CA GLU A 9 -8.31 -10.33 4.56
C GLU A 9 -7.25 -10.16 5.65
N SER A 10 -6.38 -9.15 5.49
CA SER A 10 -5.35 -8.80 6.45
C SER A 10 -5.26 -7.29 6.59
N LYS A 11 -4.91 -6.84 7.80
CA LYS A 11 -4.52 -5.46 8.08
C LYS A 11 -3.02 -5.43 8.33
N GLU A 12 -2.35 -4.52 7.65
CA GLU A 12 -0.90 -4.42 7.67
C GLU A 12 -0.49 -2.96 7.78
N GLU A 13 0.60 -2.72 8.51
CA GLU A 13 1.16 -1.40 8.69
C GLU A 13 2.48 -1.32 7.92
N ILE A 14 2.60 -0.32 7.05
CA ILE A 14 3.79 -0.12 6.21
C ILE A 14 4.48 1.16 6.65
N TYR A 15 5.74 1.02 7.05
CA TYR A 15 6.60 2.09 7.49
C TYR A 15 7.70 2.38 6.48
N GLY A 16 7.99 3.65 6.29
CA GLY A 16 9.14 4.10 5.52
C GLY A 16 9.69 5.41 6.08
N VAL A 17 10.90 5.75 5.66
CA VAL A 17 11.59 6.97 6.06
C VAL A 17 11.98 7.74 4.81
N VAL A 18 11.86 9.06 4.88
CA VAL A 18 12.47 9.98 3.92
C VAL A 18 13.88 10.33 4.42
N PRO A 19 14.96 9.78 3.84
CA PRO A 19 16.28 9.82 4.48
C PRO A 19 16.86 11.22 4.70
N ARG A 20 16.47 12.19 3.85
CA ARG A 20 16.98 13.57 3.93
C ARG A 20 16.21 14.46 4.90
N ALA A 21 14.94 14.13 5.16
CA ALA A 21 14.09 14.89 6.07
C ALA A 21 14.01 14.26 7.47
N TYR A 22 14.45 13.00 7.60
CA TYR A 22 14.20 12.17 8.80
C TYR A 22 12.71 12.09 9.16
N ASP A 23 11.86 12.21 8.14
CA ASP A 23 10.42 12.14 8.27
C ASP A 23 9.96 10.69 8.12
N LEU A 24 9.11 10.25 9.06
CA LEU A 24 8.48 8.94 9.03
C LEU A 24 7.20 8.98 8.19
N VAL A 25 7.03 7.96 7.37
CA VAL A 25 5.87 7.73 6.53
C VAL A 25 5.19 6.46 7.00
N HIS A 26 3.89 6.55 7.28
CA HIS A 26 3.11 5.44 7.78
C HIS A 26 1.81 5.30 6.99
N TYR A 27 1.58 4.10 6.45
CA TYR A 27 0.30 3.72 5.85
C TYR A 27 -0.28 2.51 6.58
N SER A 28 -1.55 2.62 6.97
CA SER A 28 -2.37 1.48 7.37
C SER A 28 -3.04 0.91 6.14
N THR A 29 -2.92 -0.39 5.95
CA THR A 29 -3.29 -1.05 4.70
C THR A 29 -4.20 -2.24 4.95
N LYS A 30 -5.13 -2.44 4.01
CA LYS A 30 -6.06 -3.57 3.99
C LYS A 30 -5.78 -4.41 2.75
N LEU A 31 -5.21 -5.60 2.95
CA LEU A 31 -5.01 -6.60 1.92
C LEU A 31 -6.27 -7.47 1.81
N GLU A 32 -6.84 -7.56 0.62
CA GLU A 32 -7.93 -8.47 0.30
C GLU A 32 -7.53 -9.40 -0.85
N ILE A 33 -7.82 -10.70 -0.70
CA ILE A 33 -7.64 -11.70 -1.75
C ILE A 33 -8.97 -12.37 -2.06
N LYS A 34 -9.35 -12.37 -3.33
CA LYS A 34 -10.60 -12.91 -3.85
C LYS A 34 -10.34 -14.19 -4.64
N ASN A 35 -11.36 -15.04 -4.72
CA ASN A 35 -11.29 -16.33 -5.44
C ASN A 35 -11.34 -16.20 -6.97
N GLY A 36 -11.32 -14.99 -7.53
CA GLY A 36 -11.38 -14.76 -8.96
C GLY A 36 -11.38 -13.28 -9.34
N GLY A 37 -11.50 -13.03 -10.64
CA GLY A 37 -11.46 -11.69 -11.24
C GLY A 37 -10.10 -11.39 -11.90
N LYS A 38 -10.06 -10.33 -12.71
CA LYS A 38 -8.84 -9.90 -13.42
C LYS A 38 -7.70 -9.51 -12.47
N TYR A 39 -8.06 -8.98 -11.31
CA TYR A 39 -7.15 -8.58 -10.24
C TYR A 39 -7.69 -9.10 -8.91
N PRO A 40 -7.42 -10.38 -8.58
CA PRO A 40 -7.95 -11.01 -7.37
C PRO A 40 -7.33 -10.46 -6.08
N VAL A 41 -6.19 -9.76 -6.16
CA VAL A 41 -5.51 -9.16 -5.01
C VAL A 41 -5.69 -7.65 -5.04
N SER A 42 -6.09 -7.07 -3.91
CA SER A 42 -6.17 -5.62 -3.74
C SER A 42 -5.58 -5.17 -2.41
N LEU A 43 -4.95 -4.00 -2.42
CA LEU A 43 -4.42 -3.31 -1.25
C LEU A 43 -5.04 -1.92 -1.21
N GLU A 44 -5.80 -1.63 -0.16
CA GLU A 44 -6.29 -0.28 0.12
C GLU A 44 -5.40 0.33 1.20
N MET A 45 -4.69 1.40 0.87
CA MET A 45 -3.72 2.07 1.74
C MET A 45 -4.29 3.41 2.19
N SER A 46 -4.24 3.69 3.48
CA SER A 46 -4.62 4.97 4.08
C SER A 46 -3.45 5.53 4.86
N PHE A 47 -3.09 6.78 4.56
CA PHE A 47 -2.02 7.49 5.25
C PHE A 47 -2.41 7.67 6.73
N VAL A 48 -1.47 7.41 7.63
CA VAL A 48 -1.65 7.60 9.07
C VAL A 48 -0.87 8.84 9.50
N PRO A 49 -1.56 9.91 9.98
CA PRO A 49 -0.90 11.12 10.45
C PRO A 49 0.10 10.84 11.59
N PRO A 50 1.15 11.66 11.75
CA PRO A 50 1.37 12.96 11.10
C PRO A 50 1.85 12.85 9.66
N HIS A 51 1.32 13.71 8.79
CA HIS A 51 1.82 13.80 7.42
C HIS A 51 3.22 14.43 7.42
N PRO A 52 4.22 13.87 6.73
CA PRO A 52 5.51 14.54 6.57
C PRO A 52 5.27 15.91 5.93
N TYR A 53 5.84 16.96 6.53
CA TYR A 53 5.69 18.33 6.03
C TYR A 53 6.38 18.51 4.67
N ALA A 54 7.36 17.67 4.37
CA ALA A 54 8.23 17.82 3.21
C ALA A 54 7.63 17.32 1.88
N PHE A 55 6.57 16.51 1.89
CA PHE A 55 6.04 15.89 0.65
C PHE A 55 4.52 15.74 0.67
N ASN A 56 3.88 15.90 -0.49
CA ASN A 56 2.43 15.76 -0.67
C ASN A 56 2.08 14.32 -1.11
N MET A 57 2.19 13.36 -0.19
CA MET A 57 1.80 11.97 -0.46
C MET A 57 0.27 11.84 -0.44
N PRO A 58 -0.32 10.92 -1.23
CA PRO A 58 -1.77 10.74 -1.23
C PRO A 58 -2.28 10.20 0.11
N GLU A 59 -3.33 10.81 0.67
CA GLU A 59 -4.01 10.29 1.87
C GLU A 59 -4.55 8.88 1.68
N LYS A 60 -4.93 8.53 0.46
CA LYS A 60 -5.43 7.20 0.09
C LYS A 60 -4.80 6.72 -1.20
N HIS A 61 -4.48 5.45 -1.26
CA HIS A 61 -3.98 4.80 -2.47
C HIS A 61 -4.53 3.38 -2.58
N SER A 62 -5.03 3.01 -3.77
CA SER A 62 -5.57 1.68 -4.04
C SER A 62 -4.70 0.98 -5.08
N ILE A 63 -4.29 -0.25 -4.76
CA ILE A 63 -3.52 -1.12 -5.64
C ILE A 63 -4.38 -2.33 -5.99
N LYS A 64 -4.44 -2.64 -7.29
CA LYS A 64 -5.02 -3.88 -7.82
C LYS A 64 -3.93 -4.70 -8.50
N ALA A 65 -3.89 -5.99 -8.22
CA ALA A 65 -2.81 -6.87 -8.62
C ALA A 65 -3.28 -8.28 -8.96
N GLN A 66 -2.48 -8.99 -9.75
CA GLN A 66 -2.73 -10.39 -10.08
C GLN A 66 -2.29 -11.36 -8.99
N SER A 67 -1.28 -10.98 -8.21
CA SER A 67 -0.73 -11.77 -7.11
C SER A 67 -0.29 -10.86 -5.96
N ILE A 68 -0.03 -11.46 -4.80
CA ILE A 68 0.49 -10.76 -3.61
C ILE A 68 1.83 -10.09 -3.95
N THR A 69 2.74 -10.81 -4.63
CA THR A 69 4.03 -10.28 -5.06
C THR A 69 3.90 -9.07 -6.00
N ASP A 70 2.98 -9.12 -6.98
CA ASP A 70 2.70 -7.97 -7.85
C ASP A 70 2.19 -6.77 -7.03
N ALA A 71 1.31 -7.02 -6.05
CA ALA A 71 0.79 -5.99 -5.16
C ALA A 71 1.92 -5.26 -4.40
N TYR A 72 2.80 -5.99 -3.70
CA TYR A 72 3.91 -5.34 -3.00
C TYR A 72 4.98 -4.76 -3.93
N SER A 73 5.16 -5.31 -5.14
CA SER A 73 6.03 -4.67 -6.13
C SER A 73 5.51 -3.26 -6.52
N LYS A 74 4.18 -3.09 -6.57
CA LYS A 74 3.53 -1.80 -6.79
C LYS A 74 3.62 -0.88 -5.57
N VAL A 75 3.57 -1.44 -4.36
CA VAL A 75 3.85 -0.69 -3.12
C VAL A 75 5.26 -0.13 -3.16
N LEU A 76 6.27 -0.95 -3.48
CA LEU A 76 7.67 -0.48 -3.61
C LEU A 76 7.78 0.65 -4.63
N LYS A 77 7.19 0.48 -5.82
CA LYS A 77 7.16 1.53 -6.85
C LYS A 77 6.39 2.79 -6.43
N PHE A 78 5.39 2.65 -5.56
CA PHE A 78 4.65 3.78 -5.02
C PHE A 78 5.57 4.62 -4.11
N PHE A 79 6.22 4.00 -3.12
CA PHE A 79 7.13 4.69 -2.20
C PHE A 79 8.38 5.24 -2.90
N ASP A 80 8.94 4.52 -3.88
CA ASP A 80 10.10 4.96 -4.67
C ASP A 80 9.85 6.29 -5.40
N LYS A 81 8.63 6.52 -5.91
CA LYS A 81 8.24 7.81 -6.54
C LYS A 81 8.37 9.01 -5.62
N PHE A 82 8.29 8.79 -4.31
CA PHE A 82 8.39 9.83 -3.29
C PHE A 82 9.76 9.83 -2.61
N GLY A 83 10.71 9.01 -3.06
CA GLY A 83 12.04 8.88 -2.44
C GLY A 83 11.98 8.30 -1.03
N VAL A 84 10.93 7.56 -0.70
CA VAL A 84 10.75 6.91 0.60
C VAL A 84 11.43 5.55 0.57
N VAL A 85 12.26 5.30 1.58
CA VAL A 85 12.92 4.00 1.79
C VAL A 85 12.09 3.23 2.82
N LEU A 86 11.63 2.03 2.48
CA LEU A 86 10.90 1.19 3.42
C LEU A 86 11.83 0.68 4.53
N GLU A 87 11.37 0.80 5.77
CA GLU A 87 12.02 0.14 6.90
C GLU A 87 11.51 -1.29 7.02
N ARG A 88 12.39 -2.21 7.46
CA ARG A 88 12.09 -3.63 7.64
C ARG A 88 11.67 -3.93 9.06
#